data_AF-A0A263D1V5-F1
#
_entry.id   AF-A0A263D1V5-F1
#
_cell.length_a   1.000
_cell.length_b   1.000
_cell.length_c   1.000
_cell.angle_alpha   90.00
_cell.angle_beta   90.00
_cell.angle_gamma   90.00
#
_symmetry.space_group_name_H-M   'P 1'
#
loop_
_entity.id
_entity.type
_entity.pdbx_description
1 polymer ?
#
loop_
_entity_poly.entity_id
_entity_poly.type
_entity_poly.pdbx_seq_one_letter_code
_entity_poly.pdbx_strand_id
1 'polypeptide(L)'
;MTVEQNEQPERGGDGWFVTAAAVAGDLDNPFYREERQRDVWNEAAAIGYQVILFLGLAAAAGMLWIGGEPSMPYAVTLLAVLGIASIISAVYAARLGVDVDESTRMLRLRMVPFLALLILVVAGLVRVAPADGFGSGLAQGAVAGAALAVLWLAVKWIRARRRTSGAGPVSS
;
A
#
# COMPACT_ATOMS: atom_id res chain seq x y z
N MET A 1 0.21 -48.69 9.24
CA MET A 1 0.78 -47.67 8.35
C MET A 1 -0.41 -46.97 7.69
N THR A 2 -1.05 -46.08 8.45
CA THR A 2 -2.23 -45.33 8.03
C THR A 2 -1.74 -44.06 7.36
N VAL A 3 -2.00 -43.98 6.05
CA VAL A 3 -1.82 -42.76 5.27
C VAL A 3 -2.82 -41.75 5.84
N GLU A 4 -2.36 -40.81 6.66
CA GLU A 4 -3.11 -39.58 6.91
C GLU A 4 -3.30 -38.90 5.57
N GLN A 5 -4.52 -39.01 5.06
CA GLN A 5 -4.99 -38.20 3.96
C GLN A 5 -4.92 -36.76 4.44
N ASN A 6 -3.88 -36.08 3.97
CA ASN A 6 -3.68 -34.66 4.11
C ASN A 6 -4.91 -34.00 3.48
N GLU A 7 -5.89 -33.64 4.31
CA GLU A 7 -7.02 -32.80 3.94
C GLU A 7 -6.41 -31.49 3.44
N GLN A 8 -6.23 -31.40 2.12
CA GLN A 8 -5.96 -30.11 1.50
C GLN A 8 -7.18 -29.25 1.82
N PRO A 9 -7.02 -28.14 2.57
CA PRO A 9 -8.14 -27.26 2.83
C PRO A 9 -8.69 -26.86 1.46
N GLU A 10 -9.97 -27.14 1.25
CA GLU A 10 -10.69 -26.76 0.05
C GLU A 10 -10.34 -25.30 -0.26
N ARG A 11 -9.74 -25.05 -1.44
CA ARG A 11 -9.58 -23.71 -2.01
C ARG A 11 -10.95 -23.17 -2.44
N GLY A 12 -11.89 -23.15 -1.51
CA GLY A 12 -13.27 -22.71 -1.70
C GLY A 12 -13.34 -21.20 -1.61
N GLY A 13 -13.31 -20.53 -2.76
CA GLY A 13 -13.83 -19.16 -2.89
C GLY A 13 -12.92 -18.05 -3.43
N ASP A 14 -11.66 -18.33 -3.80
CA ASP A 14 -10.69 -17.28 -4.22
C ASP A 14 -10.54 -17.11 -5.76
N GLY A 15 -11.41 -17.77 -6.52
CA GLY A 15 -11.06 -18.43 -7.77
C GLY A 15 -10.92 -17.63 -9.07
N TRP A 16 -11.23 -16.33 -9.14
CA TRP A 16 -11.12 -15.59 -10.41
C TRP A 16 -10.11 -14.44 -10.37
N PHE A 17 -10.09 -13.66 -9.28
CA PHE A 17 -9.19 -12.51 -9.17
C PHE A 17 -7.74 -12.95 -9.04
N VAL A 18 -7.45 -13.91 -8.15
CA VAL A 18 -6.10 -14.45 -7.96
C VAL A 18 -5.62 -15.13 -9.25
N THR A 19 -6.51 -15.87 -9.92
CA THR A 19 -6.23 -16.51 -11.22
C THR A 19 -5.95 -15.48 -12.31
N ALA A 20 -6.77 -14.44 -12.44
CA ALA A 20 -6.57 -13.40 -13.43
C ALA A 20 -5.27 -12.63 -13.19
N ALA A 21 -4.94 -12.33 -11.93
CA ALA A 21 -3.68 -11.70 -11.56
C ALA A 21 -2.48 -12.63 -11.85
N ALA A 22 -2.62 -13.94 -11.61
CA ALA A 22 -1.58 -14.91 -11.93
C ALA A 22 -1.32 -15.00 -13.43
N VAL A 23 -2.38 -14.99 -14.25
CA VAL A 23 -2.28 -14.95 -15.72
C VAL A 23 -1.66 -13.63 -16.18
N ALA A 24 -2.13 -12.49 -15.67
CA ALA A 24 -1.61 -11.19 -16.05
C ALA A 24 -0.13 -11.00 -15.66
N GLY A 25 0.30 -11.61 -14.55
CA GLY A 25 1.67 -11.57 -14.06
C GLY A 25 2.57 -12.71 -14.58
N ASP A 26 2.05 -13.60 -15.42
CA ASP A 26 2.72 -14.84 -15.87
C ASP A 26 3.34 -15.64 -14.70
N LEU A 27 2.59 -15.76 -13.59
CA LEU A 27 3.12 -16.33 -12.35
C LEU A 27 3.34 -17.85 -12.41
N ASP A 28 2.81 -18.52 -13.44
CA ASP A 28 3.01 -19.96 -13.68
C ASP A 28 4.32 -20.27 -14.44
N ASN A 29 5.08 -19.23 -14.82
CA ASN A 29 6.35 -19.38 -15.53
C ASN A 29 7.35 -20.24 -14.73
N PRO A 30 8.12 -21.14 -15.38
CA PRO A 30 9.17 -21.93 -14.72
C PRO A 30 10.16 -21.09 -13.89
N PHE A 31 10.36 -19.82 -14.24
CA PHE A 31 11.13 -18.84 -13.47
C PHE A 31 10.74 -18.79 -11.98
N TYR A 32 9.44 -18.84 -11.66
CA TYR A 32 8.94 -18.75 -10.28
C TYR A 32 9.02 -20.07 -9.50
N ARG A 33 9.44 -21.18 -10.12
CA ARG A 33 9.62 -22.47 -9.45
C ARG A 33 10.87 -22.51 -8.57
N GLU A 34 11.87 -21.69 -8.89
CA GLU A 34 13.07 -21.59 -8.08
C GLU A 34 12.93 -20.49 -7.02
N GLU A 35 13.01 -20.89 -5.75
CA GLU A 35 12.81 -20.02 -4.59
C GLU A 35 13.73 -18.80 -4.61
N ARG A 36 15.00 -18.99 -4.97
CA ARG A 36 15.97 -17.88 -5.09
C ARG A 36 15.57 -16.85 -6.14
N GLN A 37 15.04 -17.28 -7.28
CA GLN A 37 14.66 -16.37 -8.37
C GLN A 37 13.41 -15.57 -7.99
N ARG A 38 12.44 -16.24 -7.35
CA ARG A 38 11.24 -15.62 -6.79
C ARG A 38 11.60 -14.54 -5.75
N ASP A 39 12.53 -14.82 -4.85
CA ASP A 39 12.90 -13.88 -3.79
C ASP A 39 13.60 -12.63 -4.35
N VAL A 40 14.56 -12.80 -5.26
CA VAL A 40 15.25 -11.66 -5.89
C VAL A 40 14.28 -10.80 -6.71
N TRP A 41 13.36 -11.44 -7.43
CA TRP A 41 12.33 -10.71 -8.18
C TRP A 41 11.39 -9.95 -7.25
N ASN A 42 10.96 -10.57 -6.14
CA ASN A 42 10.12 -9.91 -5.14
C ASN A 42 10.82 -8.72 -4.48
N GLU A 43 12.11 -8.82 -4.16
CA GLU A 43 12.90 -7.70 -3.64
C GLU A 43 12.98 -6.56 -4.66
N ALA A 44 13.30 -6.88 -5.92
CA ALA A 44 13.38 -5.90 -6.99
C ALA A 44 12.02 -5.23 -7.25
N ALA A 45 10.94 -6.01 -7.28
CA ALA A 45 9.58 -5.52 -7.45
C ALA A 45 9.15 -4.61 -6.29
N ALA A 46 9.50 -4.97 -5.04
CA ALA A 46 9.23 -4.14 -3.87
C ALA A 46 9.98 -2.80 -3.92
N ILE A 47 11.25 -2.80 -4.34
CA ILE A 47 12.03 -1.58 -4.54
C ILE A 47 11.43 -0.74 -5.67
N GLY A 48 11.13 -1.35 -6.82
CA GLY A 48 10.55 -0.67 -7.97
C GLY A 48 9.20 -0.03 -7.65
N TYR A 49 8.31 -0.75 -6.97
CA TYR A 49 7.03 -0.24 -6.52
C TYR A 49 7.18 0.95 -5.56
N GLN A 50 8.10 0.86 -4.59
CA GLN A 50 8.38 1.98 -3.67
C GLN A 50 8.89 3.22 -4.41
N VAL A 51 9.79 3.04 -5.39
CA VAL A 51 10.32 4.13 -6.22
C VAL A 51 9.22 4.77 -7.06
N ILE A 52 8.35 3.97 -7.69
CA ILE A 52 7.20 4.45 -8.47
C ILE A 52 6.26 5.29 -7.59
N LEU A 53 5.98 4.84 -6.35
CA LEU A 53 5.17 5.61 -5.42
C LEU A 53 5.81 6.96 -5.07
N PHE A 54 7.11 7.00 -4.80
CA PHE A 54 7.82 8.26 -4.51
C PHE A 54 7.83 9.21 -5.70
N LEU A 55 8.21 8.72 -6.88
CA LEU A 55 8.25 9.55 -8.09
C LEU A 55 6.86 10.02 -8.49
N GLY A 56 5.85 9.17 -8.36
CA GLY A 56 4.47 9.51 -8.64
C GLY A 56 3.93 10.59 -7.70
N LEU A 57 4.18 10.48 -6.39
CA LEU A 57 3.80 11.53 -5.44
C LEU A 57 4.59 12.83 -5.66
N ALA A 58 5.88 12.74 -5.97
CA ALA A 58 6.71 13.91 -6.28
C ALA A 58 6.22 14.62 -7.56
N ALA A 59 5.84 13.85 -8.59
CA ALA A 59 5.27 14.39 -9.81
C ALA A 59 3.90 15.06 -9.55
N ALA A 60 3.02 14.41 -8.79
CA ALA A 60 1.74 15.00 -8.39
C ALA A 60 1.93 16.29 -7.58
N ALA A 61 2.90 16.33 -6.67
CA ALA A 61 3.26 17.55 -5.95
C ALA A 61 3.76 18.62 -6.93
N GLY A 62 4.68 18.29 -7.84
CA GLY A 62 5.16 19.22 -8.87
C GLY A 62 4.03 19.81 -9.71
N MET A 63 3.08 18.98 -10.16
CA MET A 63 1.88 19.42 -10.87
C MET A 63 1.10 20.48 -10.08
N LEU A 64 0.88 20.26 -8.78
CA LEU A 64 0.08 21.17 -7.95
C LEU A 64 0.85 22.45 -7.59
N TRP A 65 2.14 22.35 -7.25
CA TRP A 65 2.94 23.48 -6.75
C TRP A 65 3.51 24.37 -7.86
N ILE A 66 3.82 23.78 -9.03
CA ILE A 66 4.39 24.50 -10.18
C ILE A 66 3.30 24.79 -11.20
N GLY A 67 2.47 23.80 -11.52
CA GLY A 67 1.43 23.91 -12.52
C GLY A 67 0.13 24.57 -12.04
N GLY A 68 -0.11 24.59 -10.73
CA GLY A 68 -1.28 25.24 -10.12
C GLY A 68 -2.60 24.53 -10.42
N GLU A 69 -3.71 25.27 -10.35
CA GLU A 69 -5.08 24.78 -10.57
C GLU A 69 -5.28 24.04 -11.90
N PRO A 70 -4.78 24.52 -13.07
CA PRO A 70 -4.95 23.81 -14.33
C PRO A 70 -4.36 22.40 -14.35
N SER A 71 -3.38 22.13 -13.49
CA SER A 71 -2.71 20.82 -13.40
C SER A 71 -3.42 19.84 -12.45
N MET A 72 -4.43 20.30 -11.70
CA MET A 72 -5.13 19.49 -10.69
C MET A 72 -5.75 18.20 -11.26
N PRO A 73 -6.45 18.18 -12.40
CA PRO A 73 -7.04 16.95 -12.94
C PRO A 73 -5.99 15.87 -13.23
N TYR A 74 -4.80 16.26 -13.69
CA TYR A 74 -3.70 15.34 -13.97
C TYR A 74 -3.09 14.79 -12.68
N ALA A 75 -2.90 15.63 -11.66
CA ALA A 75 -2.43 15.19 -10.35
C ALA A 75 -3.40 14.19 -9.72
N VAL A 76 -4.71 14.47 -9.75
CA VAL A 76 -5.76 13.58 -9.25
C VAL A 76 -5.77 12.26 -10.02
N THR A 77 -5.67 12.31 -11.35
CA THR A 77 -5.63 11.11 -12.20
C THR A 77 -4.42 10.24 -11.86
N LEU A 78 -3.24 10.83 -11.71
CA LEU A 78 -2.02 10.12 -11.32
C LEU A 78 -2.18 9.46 -9.94
N LEU A 79 -2.70 10.18 -8.95
CA LEU A 79 -2.97 9.64 -7.62
C LEU A 79 -3.98 8.48 -7.66
N ALA A 80 -5.02 8.59 -8.48
CA ALA A 80 -6.01 7.53 -8.66
C ALA A 80 -5.37 6.27 -9.25
N VAL A 81 -4.52 6.39 -10.29
CA VAL A 81 -3.80 5.26 -10.88
C VAL A 81 -2.88 4.58 -9.85
N LEU A 82 -2.08 5.36 -9.13
CA LEU A 82 -1.20 4.84 -8.08
C LEU A 82 -2.01 4.16 -6.96
N GLY A 83 -3.10 4.79 -6.53
CA GLY A 83 -3.99 4.27 -5.49
C GLY A 83 -4.63 2.95 -5.91
N ILE A 84 -5.17 2.86 -7.13
CA ILE A 84 -5.78 1.63 -7.66
C ILE A 84 -4.74 0.51 -7.72
N ALA A 85 -3.54 0.76 -8.27
CA ALA A 85 -2.48 -0.24 -8.31
C ALA A 85 -2.12 -0.73 -6.91
N SER A 86 -2.02 0.18 -5.95
CA SER A 86 -1.72 -0.13 -4.54
C SER A 86 -2.81 -0.97 -3.88
N ILE A 87 -4.08 -0.64 -4.12
CA ILE A 87 -5.24 -1.40 -3.62
C ILE A 87 -5.24 -2.81 -4.21
N ILE A 88 -5.03 -2.94 -5.52
CA ILE A 88 -4.97 -4.25 -6.20
C ILE A 88 -3.88 -5.12 -5.58
N SER A 89 -2.66 -4.58 -5.39
CA SER A 89 -1.57 -5.30 -4.76
C SER A 89 -1.88 -5.71 -3.32
N ALA A 90 -2.45 -4.81 -2.52
CA ALA A 90 -2.82 -5.10 -1.12
C ALA A 90 -3.93 -6.16 -1.03
N VAL A 91 -4.95 -6.08 -1.87
CA VAL A 91 -6.05 -7.06 -1.93
C VAL A 91 -5.52 -8.42 -2.38
N TYR A 92 -4.64 -8.45 -3.38
CA TYR A 92 -4.00 -9.69 -3.84
C TYR A 92 -3.18 -10.36 -2.72
N ALA A 93 -2.35 -9.60 -2.02
CA ALA A 93 -1.59 -10.10 -0.87
C ALA A 93 -2.51 -10.64 0.24
N ALA A 94 -3.55 -9.90 0.59
CA ALA A 94 -4.52 -10.31 1.61
C ALA A 94 -5.26 -11.60 1.22
N ARG A 95 -5.59 -11.77 -0.07
CA ARG A 95 -6.22 -13.00 -0.60
C ARG A 95 -5.30 -14.22 -0.56
N LEU A 96 -3.98 -14.01 -0.55
CA LEU A 96 -3.00 -15.07 -0.34
C LEU A 96 -2.69 -15.33 1.14
N GLY A 97 -3.43 -14.71 2.06
CA GLY A 97 -3.23 -14.87 3.49
C GLY A 97 -1.98 -14.17 4.04
N VAL A 98 -1.36 -13.28 3.26
CA VAL A 98 -0.20 -12.51 3.71
C VAL A 98 -0.69 -11.37 4.60
N ASP A 99 -0.37 -11.44 5.89
CA ASP A 99 -0.62 -10.34 6.81
C ASP A 99 0.42 -9.23 6.61
N VAL A 100 -0.01 -8.13 6.00
CA VAL A 100 0.81 -6.95 5.73
C VAL A 100 1.27 -6.28 7.05
N ASP A 101 0.65 -6.61 8.18
CA ASP A 101 0.94 -6.00 9.47
C ASP A 101 2.10 -6.63 10.25
N GLU A 102 2.63 -7.79 9.84
CA GLU A 102 3.69 -8.45 10.61
C GLU A 102 5.06 -7.75 10.47
N SER A 103 5.32 -7.04 9.37
CA SER A 103 6.63 -6.42 9.07
C SER A 103 6.77 -4.96 9.58
N THR A 104 6.57 -4.74 10.89
CA THR A 104 6.46 -3.36 11.43
C THR A 104 7.77 -2.61 11.72
N ARG A 105 8.93 -3.28 11.83
CA ARG A 105 10.18 -2.60 12.25
C ARG A 105 10.92 -1.92 11.11
N MET A 106 11.02 -2.54 9.93
CA MET A 106 11.80 -2.02 8.79
C MET A 106 11.03 -0.96 7.99
N LEU A 107 9.70 -0.91 8.14
CA LEU A 107 8.82 0.05 7.46
C LEU A 107 9.08 1.52 7.87
N ARG A 108 9.54 1.78 9.10
CA ARG A 108 9.47 3.14 9.69
C ARG A 108 10.31 4.20 8.98
N LEU A 109 11.52 3.86 8.54
CA LEU A 109 12.40 4.84 7.88
C LEU A 109 11.92 5.14 6.46
N ARG A 110 11.40 4.13 5.75
CA ARG A 110 10.88 4.27 4.39
C ARG A 110 9.56 5.06 4.34
N MET A 111 8.79 5.06 5.43
CA MET A 111 7.54 5.83 5.51
C MET A 111 7.76 7.34 5.60
N VAL A 112 8.91 7.81 6.10
CA VAL A 112 9.17 9.26 6.25
C VAL A 112 9.08 10.01 4.92
N PRO A 113 9.83 9.64 3.86
CA PRO A 113 9.72 10.32 2.56
C PRO A 113 8.33 10.15 1.93
N PHE A 114 7.69 9.00 2.10
CA PHE A 114 6.31 8.78 1.63
C PHE A 114 5.35 9.80 2.24
N LEU A 115 5.35 9.91 3.57
CA LEU A 115 4.45 10.79 4.32
C LEU A 115 4.74 12.25 4.02
N ALA A 116 6.02 12.63 3.90
CA ALA A 116 6.40 13.99 3.53
C ALA A 116 5.85 14.39 2.15
N LEU A 117 6.01 13.51 1.15
CA LEU A 117 5.47 13.73 -0.20
C LEU A 117 3.94 13.75 -0.19
N LEU A 118 3.30 12.85 0.56
CA LEU A 118 1.85 12.83 0.68
C LEU A 118 1.31 14.12 1.31
N ILE A 119 1.94 14.62 2.37
CA ILE A 119 1.58 15.91 2.99
C ILE A 119 1.75 17.05 1.98
N LEU A 120 2.84 17.04 1.20
CA LEU A 120 3.09 18.05 0.17
C LEU A 120 2.01 18.05 -0.91
N VAL A 121 1.55 16.86 -1.33
CA VAL A 121 0.44 16.70 -2.27
C VAL A 121 -0.86 17.22 -1.67
N VAL A 122 -1.22 16.81 -0.44
CA VAL A 122 -2.46 17.26 0.23
C VAL A 122 -2.45 18.78 0.41
N ALA A 123 -1.34 19.36 0.86
CA ALA A 123 -1.18 20.80 0.99
C ALA A 123 -1.29 21.53 -0.36
N GLY A 124 -0.66 20.98 -1.41
CA GLY A 124 -0.78 21.50 -2.77
C GLY A 124 -2.22 21.46 -3.27
N LEU A 125 -2.95 20.38 -2.99
CA LEU A 125 -4.34 20.19 -3.38
C LEU A 125 -5.26 21.20 -2.68
N VAL A 126 -5.10 21.39 -1.36
CA VAL A 126 -5.85 22.40 -0.59
C VAL A 126 -5.55 23.80 -1.10
N ARG A 127 -4.29 24.08 -1.47
CA ARG A 127 -3.86 25.38 -2.00
C ARG A 127 -4.51 25.71 -3.34
N VAL A 128 -4.60 24.75 -4.26
CA VAL A 128 -5.10 24.98 -5.62
C VAL A 128 -6.59 24.70 -5.78
N ALA A 129 -7.24 24.13 -4.75
CA ALA A 129 -8.65 23.82 -4.81
C ALA A 129 -9.49 25.11 -4.94
N PRO A 130 -10.44 25.15 -5.90
CA PRO A 130 -11.42 26.22 -5.96
C PRO A 130 -12.24 26.29 -4.66
N ALA A 131 -12.73 27.48 -4.33
CA ALA A 131 -13.53 27.69 -3.11
C ALA A 131 -14.87 26.94 -3.12
N ASP A 132 -15.38 26.62 -4.31
CA ASP A 132 -16.65 25.97 -4.57
C ASP A 132 -16.54 24.85 -5.61
N GLY A 133 -17.55 23.97 -5.63
CA GLY A 133 -17.63 22.87 -6.60
C GLY A 133 -16.75 21.66 -6.30
N PHE A 134 -16.54 20.82 -7.33
CA PHE A 134 -15.92 19.50 -7.19
C PHE A 134 -14.51 19.53 -6.57
N GLY A 135 -13.70 20.52 -6.92
CA GLY A 135 -12.32 20.61 -6.41
C GLY A 135 -12.24 20.84 -4.90
N SER A 136 -13.17 21.63 -4.34
CA SER A 136 -13.28 21.84 -2.88
C SER A 136 -13.61 20.54 -2.13
N GLY A 137 -14.58 19.76 -2.65
CA GLY A 137 -14.97 18.48 -2.08
C GLY A 137 -13.85 17.43 -2.17
N LEU A 138 -13.09 17.44 -3.27
CA LEU A 138 -11.95 16.56 -3.45
C LEU A 138 -10.81 16.91 -2.48
N ALA A 139 -10.53 18.20 -2.26
CA ALA A 139 -9.55 18.62 -1.25
C ALA A 139 -9.97 18.24 0.17
N GLN A 140 -11.24 18.47 0.53
CA GLN A 140 -11.78 18.03 1.83
C GLN A 140 -11.69 16.52 2.02
N GLY A 141 -12.04 15.74 0.98
CA GLY A 141 -11.93 14.29 0.97
C GLY A 141 -10.48 13.81 1.14
N ALA A 142 -9.52 14.45 0.46
CA ALA A 142 -8.10 14.13 0.61
C ALA A 142 -7.59 14.44 2.02
N VAL A 143 -7.97 15.59 2.60
CA VAL A 143 -7.62 15.96 3.98
C VAL A 143 -8.22 14.96 4.97
N ALA A 144 -9.50 14.62 4.83
CA ALA A 144 -10.17 13.65 5.68
C ALA A 144 -9.54 12.24 5.57
N GLY A 145 -9.25 11.80 4.34
CA GLY A 145 -8.58 10.52 4.07
C GLY A 145 -7.18 10.46 4.68
N ALA A 146 -6.39 11.53 4.53
CA ALA A 146 -5.07 11.63 5.14
C ALA A 146 -5.16 11.61 6.68
N ALA A 147 -6.11 12.33 7.28
CA ALA A 147 -6.32 12.33 8.72
C ALA A 147 -6.72 10.94 9.25
N LEU A 148 -7.61 10.23 8.54
CA LEU A 148 -8.01 8.86 8.88
C LEU A 148 -6.83 7.88 8.78
N ALA A 149 -6.00 8.01 7.74
CA ALA A 149 -4.81 7.18 7.58
C ALA A 149 -3.81 7.39 8.73
N VAL A 150 -3.55 8.66 9.09
CA VAL A 150 -2.68 9.00 10.23
C VAL A 150 -3.24 8.44 11.54
N LEU A 151 -4.54 8.61 11.79
CA LEU A 151 -5.20 8.11 12.99
C LEU A 151 -5.10 6.58 13.07
N TRP A 152 -5.36 5.88 11.96
CA TRP A 152 -5.27 4.43 11.90
C TRP A 152 -3.85 3.92 12.19
N LEU A 153 -2.83 4.56 11.60
CA LEU A 153 -1.42 4.26 11.89
C LEU A 153 -1.08 4.49 13.37
N ALA A 154 -1.57 5.59 13.97
CA ALA A 154 -1.37 5.90 15.38
C ALA A 154 -2.03 4.85 16.30
N VAL A 155 -3.28 4.46 16.03
CA VAL A 155 -3.99 3.43 16.79
C VAL A 155 -3.25 2.10 16.72
N LYS A 156 -2.79 1.69 15.53
CA LYS A 156 -1.99 0.49 15.35
C LYS A 156 -0.69 0.52 16.15
N TRP A 157 0.01 1.65 16.12
CA TRP A 157 1.24 1.83 16.89
C TRP A 157 1.02 1.74 18.41
N ILE A 158 -0.05 2.35 18.92
CA ILE A 158 -0.41 2.26 20.35
C ILE A 158 -0.73 0.81 20.73
N ARG A 159 -1.52 0.09 19.91
CA ARG A 159 -1.86 -1.31 20.16
C ARG A 159 -0.62 -2.22 20.16
N ALA A 160 0.31 -2.01 19.23
CA ALA A 160 1.56 -2.77 19.17
C ALA A 160 2.40 -2.57 20.44
N ARG A 161 2.52 -1.33 20.95
CA ARG A 161 3.24 -1.04 22.20
C ARG A 161 2.62 -1.71 23.44
N ARG A 162 1.29 -1.77 23.51
CA ARG A 162 0.58 -2.39 24.63
C ARG A 162 0.83 -3.91 24.72
N ARG A 163 0.98 -4.60 23.58
CA ARG A 163 1.28 -6.04 23.56
C ARG A 163 2.66 -6.36 24.15
N THR A 164 3.65 -5.50 23.92
CA THR A 164 5.01 -5.69 24.42
C THR A 164 5.18 -5.38 25.92
N SER A 165 4.33 -4.53 26.50
CA SER A 165 4.40 -4.18 27.92
C SER A 165 3.67 -5.17 28.86
N GLY A 166 2.91 -6.12 28.31
CA GLY A 166 2.16 -7.13 29.08
C GLY A 166 2.91 -8.46 29.30
N ALA A 167 4.07 -8.67 28.66
CA ALA A 167 4.90 -9.85 28.90
C ALA A 167 5.77 -9.61 30.15
N GLY A 168 5.23 -9.96 31.33
CA GLY A 168 5.96 -9.91 32.60
C GLY A 168 7.13 -10.91 32.62
N PRO A 169 8.16 -10.66 33.46
CA PRO A 169 9.32 -11.55 33.56
C PRO A 169 8.88 -12.94 34.04
N VAL A 170 9.19 -13.97 33.24
CA VAL A 170 9.06 -15.37 33.65
C VAL A 170 10.11 -15.60 34.74
N SER A 171 9.67 -15.70 35.99
CA SER A 171 10.51 -16.08 37.12
C SER A 171 10.95 -17.54 36.93
N SER A 172 12.23 -17.74 36.67
CA SER A 172 12.92 -19.04 36.79
C SER A 172 13.18 -19.40 38.23
#